data_AF-A0A6L7Q0U0-F1
#
_entry.id   AF-A0A6L7Q0U0-F1
#
_cell.length_a   1.000
_cell.length_b   1.000
_cell.length_c   1.000
_cell.angle_alpha   90.00
_cell.angle_beta   90.00
_cell.angle_gamma   90.00
#
_symmetry.space_group_name_H-M   'P 1'
#
loop_
_entity.id
_entity.type
_entity.pdbx_description
1 polymer ?
#
loop_
_entity_poly.entity_id
_entity_poly.type
_entity_poly.pdbx_seq_one_letter_code
_entity_poly.pdbx_strand_id
1 'polypeptide(L)'
;MRAIRLQGRPVSDTFRLPLRDGADSICSECQQWGFSVAERNFENRTLYHGDNLPFLRGMNSGTVDLIATDPPFNKNRDFHADPGSLASGARFVDRWAWERDVHQEWVDAIKDDWPGVWQAIENGRVNHSEGTAAFLCWLAIRLIEMHRILVDDGSIYLHIDHTAHAYAKVLMDAIFGQRNFRNEIVWCYRGGGVPRNDFARKHDTILRYSKSGRYTFNVDDVRIPYSPDVLSSDTSRYDKSYRSNKVYSGYRPNDLGKHPEDWWPIQPLMPSDKTERTGYPTQKPLTLYERVVLASSNPGDLVLDPFAGCATTPIAAERLGRQWVGMDIWDGAHEQVIKRLADNRQLLADPDPQVIYTTAPPERTDEDDDGPDVPDLALRPRRVKERWERLSHAEMREILTEAQANGPLVVCAGCGFELPERYMELDHREPRKDGGENVITNRILLCGPCNRTKSNNLTLSGLVRYNRREGYEVNRQLAELAASKARDAAQRCRDEMR
;
A
#
# COMPACT_ATOMS: atom_id res chain seq x y z
N MET A 1 21.83 -13.33 36.65
CA MET A 1 22.47 -12.07 37.11
C MET A 1 22.80 -11.25 35.87
N ARG A 2 22.35 -10.02 35.63
CA ARG A 2 21.75 -8.95 36.45
C ARG A 2 20.50 -8.42 35.73
N ALA A 3 19.42 -8.22 36.47
CA ALA A 3 18.24 -7.47 36.03
C ALA A 3 18.60 -5.99 35.93
N ILE A 4 18.33 -5.37 34.78
CA ILE A 4 18.44 -3.90 34.63
C ILE A 4 17.12 -3.31 35.15
N ARG A 5 17.16 -2.82 36.39
CA ARG A 5 16.16 -1.89 36.92
C ARG A 5 16.32 -0.56 36.20
N LEU A 6 15.36 -0.19 35.36
CA LEU A 6 15.21 1.19 34.91
C LEU A 6 14.74 2.02 36.11
N GLN A 7 15.63 2.86 36.63
CA GLN A 7 15.32 3.84 37.67
C GLN A 7 14.63 5.04 37.04
N GLY A 8 13.48 5.42 37.60
CA GLY A 8 12.73 6.59 37.18
C GLY A 8 13.46 7.91 37.42
N ARG A 9 13.35 8.81 36.43
CA ARG A 9 13.44 10.26 36.56
C ARG A 9 12.55 10.93 35.50
N PRO A 10 12.01 12.13 35.79
CA PRO A 10 10.87 12.71 35.09
C PRO A 10 11.30 13.21 33.71
N VAL A 11 10.44 12.99 32.73
CA VAL A 11 10.69 13.45 31.38
C VAL A 11 10.46 14.95 31.31
N SER A 12 11.51 15.68 30.94
CA SER A 12 11.51 17.13 30.77
C SER A 12 10.55 17.56 29.67
N ASP A 13 9.81 18.62 29.97
CA ASP A 13 8.87 19.32 29.11
C ASP A 13 9.49 19.79 27.80
N THR A 14 9.27 19.00 26.75
CA THR A 14 9.28 19.47 25.36
C THR A 14 8.01 18.91 24.72
N PHE A 15 7.01 19.78 24.59
CA PHE A 15 5.72 19.60 23.91
C PHE A 15 5.33 18.14 23.62
N ARG A 16 4.76 17.51 24.66
CA ARG A 16 4.10 16.21 24.59
C ARG A 16 2.61 16.44 24.32
N LEU A 17 2.07 15.90 23.24
CA LEU A 17 0.66 15.49 23.28
C LEU A 17 0.57 14.33 24.27
N PRO A 18 -0.31 14.39 25.27
CA PRO A 18 -0.35 13.41 26.35
C PRO A 18 -0.72 12.03 25.80
N LEU A 19 -0.14 11.02 26.47
CA LEU A 19 -0.40 9.60 26.32
C LEU A 19 -1.91 9.33 26.17
N ARG A 20 -2.28 8.51 25.18
CA ARG A 20 -3.59 7.86 25.11
C ARG A 20 -3.68 6.78 26.19
N ASP A 21 -3.90 7.22 27.43
CA ASP A 21 -4.43 6.35 28.48
C ASP A 21 -5.94 6.18 28.21
N GLY A 22 -6.34 5.04 27.64
CA GLY A 22 -7.68 4.45 27.79
C GLY A 22 -8.90 5.37 27.73
N ALA A 23 -8.88 6.43 26.92
CA ALA A 23 -9.98 7.36 26.78
C ALA A 23 -10.48 7.36 25.34
N ASP A 24 -11.71 6.89 25.15
CA ASP A 24 -12.52 6.99 23.94
C ASP A 24 -12.89 8.45 23.59
N SER A 25 -12.05 9.45 23.93
CA SER A 25 -12.34 10.84 23.60
C SER A 25 -11.11 11.71 23.42
N ILE A 26 -11.20 12.53 22.38
CA ILE A 26 -10.29 13.60 22.00
C ILE A 26 -10.39 14.74 23.03
N CYS A 27 -9.27 15.42 23.34
CA CYS A 27 -9.34 16.58 24.24
C CYS A 27 -10.24 17.67 23.63
N SER A 28 -10.91 18.44 24.49
CA SER A 28 -11.93 19.43 24.08
C SER A 28 -11.42 20.47 23.08
N GLU A 29 -10.11 20.77 23.10
CA GLU A 29 -9.48 21.66 22.12
C GLU A 29 -9.36 21.00 20.73
N CYS A 30 -9.00 19.73 20.63
CA CYS A 30 -8.90 19.05 19.33
C CYS A 30 -10.26 18.79 18.66
N GLN A 31 -11.33 18.60 19.44
CA GLN A 31 -12.72 18.58 18.93
C GLN A 31 -13.17 19.92 18.35
N GLN A 32 -12.68 21.04 18.91
CA GLN A 32 -12.98 22.39 18.43
C GLN A 32 -12.38 22.70 17.06
N TRP A 33 -11.37 21.95 16.62
CA TRP A 33 -10.67 22.12 15.34
C TRP A 33 -11.10 21.10 14.28
N GLY A 34 -12.13 20.29 14.56
CA GLY A 34 -12.70 19.34 13.59
C GLY A 34 -11.93 18.04 13.40
N PHE A 35 -10.99 17.69 14.30
CA PHE A 35 -10.34 16.38 14.26
C PHE A 35 -11.28 15.31 14.83
N SER A 36 -11.74 14.37 14.00
CA SER A 36 -12.29 13.08 14.45
C SER A 36 -11.13 12.08 14.57
N VAL A 37 -11.15 11.24 15.61
CA VAL A 37 -10.31 10.04 15.65
C VAL A 37 -11.15 8.99 14.94
N ALA A 38 -10.65 8.46 13.83
CA ALA A 38 -11.34 7.41 13.10
C ALA A 38 -11.73 6.30 14.08
N GLU A 39 -13.03 6.04 14.19
CA GLU A 39 -13.55 5.05 15.12
C GLU A 39 -13.17 3.65 14.60
N ARG A 40 -12.62 2.82 15.49
CA ARG A 40 -12.22 1.46 15.12
C ARG A 40 -13.44 0.54 15.23
N ASN A 41 -13.77 -0.13 14.13
CA ASN A 41 -14.89 -1.08 14.03
C ASN A 41 -14.49 -2.56 14.23
N PHE A 42 -13.35 -2.80 14.88
CA PHE A 42 -12.83 -4.12 15.17
C PHE A 42 -12.04 -4.13 16.48
N GLU A 43 -11.91 -5.30 17.10
CA GLU A 43 -11.31 -5.45 18.42
C GLU A 43 -9.81 -5.77 18.37
N ASN A 44 -9.09 -5.38 19.41
CA ASN A 44 -7.69 -5.80 19.61
C ASN A 44 -7.59 -7.32 19.79
N ARG A 45 -6.44 -7.92 19.47
CA ARG A 45 -6.16 -9.36 19.56
C ARG A 45 -7.12 -10.19 18.70
N THR A 46 -7.58 -9.62 17.59
CA THR A 46 -8.42 -10.34 16.62
C THR A 46 -7.55 -11.03 15.58
N LEU A 47 -7.80 -12.32 15.37
CA LEU A 47 -7.28 -13.10 14.28
C LEU A 47 -8.41 -13.48 13.33
N TYR A 48 -8.36 -12.93 12.11
CA TYR A 48 -9.31 -13.25 11.07
C TYR A 48 -8.86 -14.47 10.26
N HIS A 49 -9.75 -15.43 10.04
CA HIS A 49 -9.49 -16.58 9.19
C HIS A 49 -10.20 -16.47 7.84
N GLY A 50 -9.40 -16.46 6.77
CA GLY A 50 -9.88 -16.43 5.39
C GLY A 50 -8.95 -15.62 4.49
N ASP A 51 -9.45 -15.29 3.29
CA ASP A 51 -8.79 -14.31 2.44
C ASP A 51 -8.81 -12.94 3.14
N ASN A 52 -7.70 -12.21 3.10
CA ASN A 52 -7.56 -10.96 3.83
C ASN A 52 -8.33 -9.78 3.21
N LEU A 53 -8.68 -9.84 1.92
CA LEU A 53 -9.27 -8.70 1.22
C LEU A 53 -10.64 -8.29 1.79
N PRO A 54 -11.60 -9.20 2.08
CA PRO A 54 -12.84 -8.85 2.77
C PRO A 54 -12.62 -8.18 4.13
N PHE A 55 -11.64 -8.65 4.91
CA PHE A 55 -11.35 -8.08 6.23
C PHE A 55 -10.77 -6.67 6.10
N LEU A 56 -9.79 -6.49 5.20
CA LEU A 56 -9.19 -5.19 4.90
C LEU A 56 -10.25 -4.17 4.43
N ARG A 57 -11.17 -4.60 3.55
CA ARG A 57 -12.29 -3.76 3.08
C ARG A 57 -13.28 -3.40 4.18
N GLY A 58 -13.50 -4.32 5.11
CA GLY A 58 -14.41 -4.11 6.24
C GLY A 58 -13.86 -3.13 7.27
N MET A 59 -12.54 -2.98 7.39
CA MET A 59 -11.92 -2.09 8.38
C MET A 59 -12.11 -0.62 8.04
N ASN A 60 -12.42 0.20 9.04
CA ASN A 60 -12.45 1.66 8.88
C ASN A 60 -11.06 2.22 8.53
N SER A 61 -11.06 3.32 7.77
CA SER A 61 -9.88 4.04 7.29
C SER A 61 -9.15 4.71 8.45
N GLY A 62 -7.83 4.88 8.35
CA GLY A 62 -7.09 5.61 9.40
C GLY A 62 -7.14 4.98 10.79
N THR A 63 -7.23 3.66 10.90
CA THR A 63 -7.35 2.94 12.20
C THR A 63 -6.11 2.14 12.59
N VAL A 64 -5.15 1.99 11.67
CA VAL A 64 -3.94 1.16 11.83
C VAL A 64 -2.68 2.02 11.83
N ASP A 65 -1.83 1.87 12.85
CA ASP A 65 -0.61 2.66 12.99
C ASP A 65 0.58 2.06 12.21
N LEU A 66 0.68 0.73 12.20
CA LEU A 66 1.78 0.02 11.55
C LEU A 66 1.27 -1.23 10.84
N ILE A 67 1.63 -1.39 9.57
CA ILE A 67 1.45 -2.65 8.83
C ILE A 67 2.82 -3.29 8.65
N ALA A 68 3.03 -4.48 9.19
CA ALA A 68 4.25 -5.26 8.96
C ALA A 68 3.85 -6.59 8.34
N THR A 69 4.20 -6.79 7.07
CA THR A 69 3.53 -7.75 6.20
C THR A 69 4.52 -8.53 5.33
N ASP A 70 4.27 -9.83 5.20
CA ASP A 70 5.09 -10.80 4.47
C ASP A 70 4.22 -11.65 3.53
N PRO A 71 3.71 -11.06 2.44
CA PRO A 71 2.93 -11.80 1.47
C PRO A 71 3.77 -12.91 0.84
N PRO A 72 3.14 -13.94 0.23
CA PRO A 72 3.86 -14.90 -0.58
C PRO A 72 4.51 -14.20 -1.81
N PHE A 73 5.64 -14.74 -2.29
CA PHE A 73 6.63 -14.01 -3.11
C PHE A 73 6.63 -14.34 -4.61
N ASN A 74 5.68 -15.13 -5.09
CA ASN A 74 5.64 -15.62 -6.48
C ASN A 74 6.88 -16.43 -6.89
N LYS A 75 7.37 -17.30 -6.01
CA LYS A 75 8.50 -18.20 -6.26
C LYS A 75 8.15 -19.42 -7.12
N ASN A 76 6.92 -19.50 -7.63
CA ASN A 76 6.42 -20.58 -8.46
C ASN A 76 6.46 -21.97 -7.80
N ARG A 77 6.29 -22.03 -6.47
CA ARG A 77 6.42 -23.27 -5.67
C ARG A 77 5.33 -23.39 -4.60
N ASP A 78 5.10 -24.61 -4.12
CA ASP A 78 4.20 -24.84 -2.99
C ASP A 78 4.99 -24.94 -1.70
N PHE A 79 4.43 -24.41 -0.63
CA PHE A 79 5.03 -24.47 0.70
C PHE A 79 4.19 -25.34 1.61
N HIS A 80 4.89 -26.11 2.44
CA HIS A 80 4.30 -27.04 3.40
C HIS A 80 5.05 -26.94 4.71
N ALA A 81 4.31 -26.94 5.82
CA ALA A 81 4.92 -27.03 7.14
C ALA A 81 5.57 -28.39 7.43
N ASP A 82 6.49 -28.38 8.39
CA ASP A 82 7.19 -29.58 8.85
C ASP A 82 6.17 -30.60 9.41
N PRO A 83 6.15 -31.87 8.95
CA PRO A 83 5.24 -32.90 9.45
C PRO A 83 5.38 -33.09 10.98
N GLY A 84 4.25 -33.11 11.70
CA GLY A 84 4.24 -33.27 13.17
C GLY A 84 4.68 -32.05 13.97
N SER A 85 4.91 -30.91 13.32
CA SER A 85 5.20 -29.63 13.98
C SER A 85 3.93 -28.91 14.49
N LEU A 86 4.09 -27.80 15.20
CA LEU A 86 2.95 -26.97 15.61
C LEU A 86 2.18 -26.41 14.40
N ALA A 87 2.87 -26.15 13.30
CA ALA A 87 2.26 -25.66 12.07
C ALA A 87 1.76 -26.79 11.15
N SER A 88 1.68 -28.03 11.62
CA SER A 88 1.37 -29.18 10.75
C SER A 88 0.04 -28.98 10.03
N GLY A 89 0.05 -29.15 8.71
CA GLY A 89 -1.10 -28.88 7.85
C GLY A 89 -1.10 -27.50 7.20
N ALA A 90 -0.25 -26.56 7.63
CA ALA A 90 -0.11 -25.27 6.96
C ALA A 90 0.46 -25.46 5.54
N ARG A 91 -0.25 -24.90 4.57
CA ARG A 91 0.11 -24.92 3.16
C ARG A 91 -0.33 -23.63 2.48
N PHE A 92 0.48 -23.15 1.55
CA PHE A 92 0.06 -22.10 0.63
C PHE A 92 0.72 -22.30 -0.72
N VAL A 93 0.02 -21.85 -1.76
CA VAL A 93 0.46 -21.93 -3.17
C VAL A 93 1.08 -20.59 -3.53
N ASP A 94 2.35 -20.58 -3.93
CA ASP A 94 3.10 -19.38 -4.31
C ASP A 94 3.16 -19.23 -5.83
N ARG A 95 1.98 -19.26 -6.46
CA ARG A 95 1.74 -19.18 -7.92
C ARG A 95 0.44 -18.44 -8.18
N TRP A 96 0.42 -17.56 -9.17
CA TRP A 96 -0.78 -16.81 -9.58
C TRP A 96 -1.12 -17.00 -11.05
N ALA A 97 -2.42 -17.02 -11.34
CA ALA A 97 -3.00 -17.06 -12.67
C ALA A 97 -4.21 -16.12 -12.75
N TRP A 98 -4.41 -15.48 -13.90
CA TRP A 98 -5.50 -14.51 -14.10
C TRP A 98 -6.87 -15.14 -13.91
N GLU A 99 -7.08 -16.34 -14.43
CA GLU A 99 -8.38 -17.02 -14.43
C GLU A 99 -8.77 -17.55 -13.05
N ARG A 100 -7.80 -17.70 -12.15
CA ARG A 100 -8.01 -18.31 -10.82
C ARG A 100 -7.96 -17.28 -9.69
N ASP A 101 -7.00 -16.37 -9.73
CA ASP A 101 -6.65 -15.55 -8.56
C ASP A 101 -6.96 -14.06 -8.77
N VAL A 102 -7.39 -13.66 -9.96
CA VAL A 102 -7.72 -12.28 -10.28
C VAL A 102 -9.18 -12.17 -10.71
N HIS A 103 -9.87 -11.23 -10.09
CA HIS A 103 -11.25 -10.95 -10.41
C HIS A 103 -11.36 -9.76 -11.37
N GLN A 104 -12.30 -9.82 -12.31
CA GLN A 104 -12.48 -8.77 -13.32
C GLN A 104 -12.83 -7.41 -12.67
N GLU A 105 -13.63 -7.43 -11.60
CA GLU A 105 -13.96 -6.22 -10.85
C GLU A 105 -12.74 -5.52 -10.24
N TRP A 106 -11.68 -6.26 -9.86
CA TRP A 106 -10.44 -5.66 -9.36
C TRP A 106 -9.70 -4.97 -10.51
N VAL A 107 -9.67 -5.60 -11.67
CA VAL A 107 -9.03 -5.06 -12.88
C VAL A 107 -9.71 -3.76 -13.31
N ASP A 108 -11.03 -3.74 -13.33
CA ASP A 108 -11.80 -2.56 -13.73
C ASP A 108 -11.59 -1.41 -12.75
N ALA A 109 -11.69 -1.67 -11.43
CA ALA A 109 -11.41 -0.67 -10.39
C ALA A 109 -9.98 -0.11 -10.47
N ILE A 110 -8.98 -0.98 -10.62
CA ILE A 110 -7.57 -0.55 -10.74
C ILE A 110 -7.36 0.28 -12.02
N LYS A 111 -7.94 -0.10 -13.16
CA LYS A 111 -7.79 0.65 -14.41
C LYS A 111 -8.43 2.03 -14.34
N ASP A 112 -9.60 2.12 -13.72
CA ASP A 112 -10.37 3.36 -13.66
C ASP A 112 -9.79 4.34 -12.65
N ASP A 113 -9.50 3.87 -11.44
CA ASP A 113 -9.16 4.73 -10.31
C ASP A 113 -7.64 4.83 -10.07
N TRP A 114 -6.87 3.81 -10.48
CA TRP A 114 -5.43 3.72 -10.27
C TRP A 114 -4.64 3.45 -11.56
N PRO A 115 -4.69 4.33 -12.58
CA PRO A 115 -4.05 4.07 -13.87
C PRO A 115 -2.53 3.86 -13.77
N GLY A 116 -1.84 4.46 -12.80
CA GLY A 116 -0.42 4.22 -12.54
C GLY A 116 -0.15 2.80 -12.00
N VAL A 117 -1.04 2.29 -11.15
CA VAL A 117 -0.99 0.90 -10.65
C VAL A 117 -1.24 -0.07 -11.80
N TRP A 118 -2.23 0.20 -12.65
CA TRP A 118 -2.47 -0.63 -13.84
C TRP A 118 -1.24 -0.69 -14.75
N GLN A 119 -0.58 0.45 -14.99
CA GLN A 119 0.67 0.46 -15.77
C GLN A 119 1.78 -0.37 -15.13
N ALA A 120 1.92 -0.35 -13.81
CA ALA A 120 2.88 -1.21 -13.10
C ALA A 120 2.59 -2.70 -13.31
N ILE A 121 1.31 -3.09 -13.25
CA ILE A 121 0.85 -4.46 -13.51
C ILE A 121 1.12 -4.87 -14.97
N GLU A 122 0.79 -4.00 -15.93
CA GLU A 122 1.03 -4.21 -17.36
C GLU A 122 2.53 -4.40 -17.65
N ASN A 123 3.37 -3.57 -17.03
CA ASN A 123 4.82 -3.69 -17.16
C ASN A 123 5.34 -5.02 -16.62
N GLY A 124 4.77 -5.53 -15.52
CA GLY A 124 5.05 -6.87 -15.02
C GLY A 124 4.63 -7.98 -16.00
N ARG A 125 3.52 -7.78 -16.72
CA ARG A 125 3.05 -8.69 -17.77
C ARG A 125 4.02 -8.76 -18.94
N VAL A 126 4.37 -7.59 -19.47
CA VAL A 126 5.20 -7.45 -20.67
C VAL A 126 6.65 -7.87 -20.42
N ASN A 127 7.23 -7.46 -19.29
CA ASN A 127 8.66 -7.64 -19.03
C ASN A 127 8.99 -8.89 -18.22
N HIS A 128 8.00 -9.55 -17.61
CA HIS A 128 8.23 -10.76 -16.82
C HIS A 128 7.33 -11.92 -17.24
N SER A 129 6.05 -11.93 -16.82
CA SER A 129 5.12 -13.01 -17.15
C SER A 129 3.67 -12.67 -16.79
N GLU A 130 2.72 -13.40 -17.40
CA GLU A 130 1.30 -13.35 -17.02
C GLU A 130 1.07 -13.63 -15.54
N GLY A 131 1.73 -14.65 -14.99
CA GLY A 131 1.61 -14.98 -13.56
C GLY A 131 2.15 -13.88 -12.65
N THR A 132 3.15 -13.11 -13.08
CA THR A 132 3.64 -11.95 -12.32
C THR A 132 2.65 -10.80 -12.35
N ALA A 133 2.03 -10.55 -13.50
CA ALA A 133 0.98 -9.54 -13.61
C ALA A 133 -0.25 -9.91 -12.77
N ALA A 134 -0.64 -11.19 -12.76
CA ALA A 134 -1.71 -11.69 -11.90
C ALA A 134 -1.37 -11.50 -10.40
N PHE A 135 -0.15 -11.85 -10.00
CA PHE A 135 0.37 -11.61 -8.65
C PHE A 135 0.33 -10.11 -8.28
N LEU A 136 0.80 -9.24 -9.16
CA LEU A 136 0.81 -7.79 -8.92
C LEU A 136 -0.61 -7.23 -8.80
N CYS A 137 -1.57 -7.71 -9.60
CA CYS A 137 -2.97 -7.30 -9.49
C CYS A 137 -3.59 -7.76 -8.16
N TRP A 138 -3.35 -9.01 -7.78
CA TRP A 138 -3.76 -9.57 -6.50
C TRP A 138 -3.15 -8.83 -5.31
N LEU A 139 -1.88 -8.44 -5.39
CA LEU A 139 -1.20 -7.67 -4.35
C LEU A 139 -1.69 -6.22 -4.32
N ALA A 140 -1.89 -5.60 -5.49
CA ALA A 140 -2.30 -4.21 -5.63
C ALA A 140 -3.60 -3.90 -4.90
N ILE A 141 -4.65 -4.71 -5.10
CA ILE A 141 -5.95 -4.47 -4.48
C ILE A 141 -5.85 -4.50 -2.94
N ARG A 142 -4.97 -5.35 -2.39
CA ARG A 142 -4.73 -5.43 -0.94
C ARG A 142 -3.91 -4.25 -0.44
N LEU A 143 -2.87 -3.86 -1.17
CA LEU A 143 -2.04 -2.70 -0.83
C LEU A 143 -2.83 -1.38 -0.86
N ILE A 144 -3.80 -1.24 -1.77
CA ILE A 144 -4.71 -0.09 -1.82
C ILE A 144 -5.53 -0.01 -0.52
N GLU A 145 -6.09 -1.13 -0.05
CA GLU A 145 -6.82 -1.15 1.24
C GLU A 145 -5.88 -0.90 2.43
N MET A 146 -4.66 -1.49 2.41
CA MET A 146 -3.64 -1.24 3.42
C MET A 146 -3.26 0.25 3.51
N HIS A 147 -3.17 0.95 2.37
CA HIS A 147 -2.93 2.39 2.35
C HIS A 147 -4.08 3.17 3.00
N ARG A 148 -5.33 2.76 2.74
CA ARG A 148 -6.54 3.41 3.27
C ARG A 148 -6.64 3.29 4.80
N ILE A 149 -6.44 2.09 5.33
CA ILE A 149 -6.60 1.80 6.77
C ILE A 149 -5.46 2.35 7.62
N LEU A 150 -4.31 2.69 7.04
CA LEU A 150 -3.22 3.34 7.78
C LEU A 150 -3.65 4.72 8.28
N VAL A 151 -3.22 5.10 9.49
CA VAL A 151 -3.24 6.49 9.98
C VAL A 151 -2.27 7.35 9.17
N ASP A 152 -2.45 8.67 9.21
CA ASP A 152 -1.66 9.64 8.43
C ASP A 152 -0.14 9.55 8.65
N ASP A 153 0.28 9.29 9.89
CA ASP A 153 1.67 9.09 10.30
C ASP A 153 2.07 7.61 10.39
N GLY A 154 1.22 6.74 9.86
CA GLY A 154 1.43 5.30 9.84
C GLY A 154 2.45 4.86 8.80
N SER A 155 3.01 3.67 9.03
CA SER A 155 4.01 3.07 8.14
C SER A 155 3.64 1.65 7.72
N ILE A 156 4.11 1.24 6.54
CA ILE A 156 4.04 -0.14 6.06
C ILE A 156 5.45 -0.68 5.78
N TYR A 157 5.66 -1.93 6.17
CA TYR A 157 6.85 -2.72 5.88
C TYR A 157 6.42 -3.93 5.06
N LEU A 158 6.76 -3.91 3.77
CA LEU A 158 6.48 -4.99 2.82
C LEU A 158 7.74 -5.82 2.63
N HIS A 159 7.78 -7.02 3.23
CA HIS A 159 8.82 -7.99 2.94
C HIS A 159 8.56 -8.58 1.56
N ILE A 160 9.54 -8.52 0.67
CA ILE A 160 9.48 -9.20 -0.61
C ILE A 160 10.86 -9.69 -1.04
N ASP A 161 10.90 -10.83 -1.72
CA ASP A 161 12.15 -11.32 -2.26
C ASP A 161 12.50 -10.68 -3.62
N HIS A 162 13.71 -10.96 -4.08
CA HIS A 162 14.24 -10.48 -5.35
C HIS A 162 13.37 -10.73 -6.60
N THR A 163 12.47 -11.73 -6.60
CA THR A 163 11.71 -12.12 -7.80
C THR A 163 10.66 -11.08 -8.11
N ALA A 164 10.00 -10.55 -7.08
CA ALA A 164 8.95 -9.56 -7.23
C ALA A 164 9.34 -8.16 -6.76
N HIS A 165 10.50 -8.00 -6.09
CA HIS A 165 10.95 -6.73 -5.50
C HIS A 165 10.81 -5.50 -6.41
N ALA A 166 11.42 -5.54 -7.60
CA ALA A 166 11.42 -4.37 -8.48
C ALA A 166 10.01 -3.97 -8.93
N TYR A 167 9.15 -4.95 -9.21
CA TYR A 167 7.77 -4.71 -9.62
C TYR A 167 6.90 -4.24 -8.46
N ALA A 168 7.07 -4.83 -7.27
CA ALA A 168 6.39 -4.39 -6.06
C ALA A 168 6.83 -2.99 -5.64
N LYS A 169 8.09 -2.62 -5.83
CA LYS A 169 8.57 -1.25 -5.59
C LYS A 169 7.85 -0.22 -6.46
N VAL A 170 7.74 -0.49 -7.77
CA VAL A 170 7.00 0.39 -8.71
C VAL A 170 5.52 0.43 -8.36
N LEU A 171 4.94 -0.71 -7.96
CA LEU A 171 3.56 -0.80 -7.49
C LEU A 171 3.33 0.05 -6.23
N MET A 172 4.22 -0.06 -5.23
CA MET A 172 4.18 0.72 -4.01
C MET A 172 4.36 2.22 -4.29
N ASP A 173 5.24 2.60 -5.22
CA ASP A 173 5.38 3.99 -5.68
C ASP A 173 4.09 4.54 -6.30
N ALA A 174 3.34 3.71 -7.01
CA ALA A 174 2.06 4.09 -7.61
C ALA A 174 0.92 4.23 -6.59
N ILE A 175 0.97 3.47 -5.48
CA ILE A 175 -0.06 3.49 -4.43
C ILE A 175 0.24 4.53 -3.37
N PHE A 176 1.42 4.47 -2.75
CA PHE A 176 1.82 5.34 -1.65
C PHE A 176 2.44 6.65 -2.12
N GLY A 177 2.91 6.70 -3.37
CA GLY A 177 3.65 7.84 -3.91
C GLY A 177 5.16 7.74 -3.66
N GLN A 178 5.96 8.07 -4.67
CA GLN A 178 7.43 8.00 -4.60
C GLN A 178 8.03 8.82 -3.44
N ARG A 179 7.44 9.97 -3.11
CA ARG A 179 7.90 10.83 -1.99
C ARG A 179 7.67 10.21 -0.62
N ASN A 180 6.83 9.18 -0.57
CA ASN A 180 6.48 8.42 0.63
C ASN A 180 7.29 7.14 0.83
N PHE A 181 8.18 6.84 -0.11
CA PHE A 181 9.24 5.87 0.11
C PHE A 181 10.20 6.37 1.19
N ARG A 182 10.45 5.54 2.21
CA ARG A 182 11.29 5.90 3.36
C ARG A 182 12.62 5.19 3.33
N ASN A 183 12.61 3.88 3.09
CA ASN A 183 13.83 3.09 3.09
C ASN A 183 13.66 1.76 2.35
N GLU A 184 14.76 1.25 1.82
CA GLU A 184 14.88 -0.15 1.38
C GLU A 184 15.81 -0.86 2.35
N ILE A 185 15.23 -1.74 3.18
CA ILE A 185 15.96 -2.44 4.22
C ILE A 185 16.45 -3.78 3.67
N VAL A 186 17.74 -4.03 3.77
CA VAL A 186 18.37 -5.27 3.32
C VAL A 186 18.57 -6.19 4.52
N TRP A 187 17.74 -7.22 4.65
CA TRP A 187 17.88 -8.21 5.71
C TRP A 187 18.98 -9.21 5.35
N CYS A 188 20.17 -9.01 5.89
CA CYS A 188 21.36 -9.81 5.65
C CYS A 188 21.48 -10.99 6.63
N TYR A 189 21.77 -12.17 6.10
CA TYR A 189 21.98 -13.37 6.90
C TYR A 189 23.13 -14.22 6.43
N ARG A 190 23.56 -15.17 7.26
CA ARG A 190 24.64 -16.09 6.94
C ARG A 190 24.04 -17.48 6.72
N GLY A 191 24.69 -18.30 5.91
CA GLY A 191 24.23 -19.66 5.70
C GLY A 191 25.12 -20.42 4.73
N GLY A 192 25.00 -21.75 4.76
CA GLY A 192 25.64 -22.63 3.79
C GLY A 192 25.11 -22.44 2.36
N GLY A 193 25.74 -23.08 1.39
CA GLY A 193 25.37 -22.96 -0.02
C GLY A 193 25.90 -21.68 -0.66
N VAL A 194 26.93 -21.84 -1.47
CA VAL A 194 27.51 -20.79 -2.31
C VAL A 194 27.48 -21.34 -3.75
N PRO A 195 26.83 -20.67 -4.70
CA PRO A 195 26.85 -21.10 -6.09
C PRO A 195 28.29 -21.06 -6.62
N ARG A 196 28.69 -22.04 -7.45
CA ARG A 196 30.06 -22.11 -7.97
C ARG A 196 30.42 -20.96 -8.92
N ASN A 197 29.42 -20.45 -9.64
CA ASN A 197 29.60 -19.53 -10.76
C ASN A 197 28.85 -18.20 -10.54
N ASP A 198 28.53 -17.84 -9.29
CA ASP A 198 27.78 -16.62 -8.97
C ASP A 198 28.03 -16.16 -7.53
N PHE A 199 27.55 -14.98 -7.16
CA PHE A 199 27.54 -14.50 -5.78
C PHE A 199 26.49 -15.25 -4.96
N ALA A 200 26.86 -15.61 -3.72
CA ALA A 200 25.90 -16.20 -2.81
C ALA A 200 24.85 -15.18 -2.40
N ARG A 201 23.60 -15.51 -2.68
CA ARG A 201 22.45 -14.71 -2.26
C ARG A 201 22.22 -14.90 -0.76
N LYS A 202 22.44 -13.84 0.00
CA LYS A 202 22.48 -13.82 1.47
C LYS A 202 21.69 -12.67 2.07
N HIS A 203 20.67 -12.21 1.36
CA HIS A 203 19.72 -11.22 1.86
C HIS A 203 18.34 -11.38 1.25
N ASP A 204 17.35 -10.86 1.97
CA ASP A 204 16.03 -10.50 1.47
C ASP A 204 15.82 -8.98 1.63
N THR A 205 14.78 -8.43 1.01
CA THR A 205 14.50 -7.00 1.02
C THR A 205 13.17 -6.70 1.70
N ILE A 206 13.13 -5.58 2.45
CA ILE A 206 11.93 -5.06 3.08
C ILE A 206 11.75 -3.61 2.65
N LEU A 207 10.65 -3.33 1.97
CA LEU A 207 10.30 -1.98 1.53
C LEU A 207 9.55 -1.26 2.65
N ARG A 208 10.04 -0.06 3.03
CA ARG A 208 9.39 0.80 4.00
C ARG A 208 8.78 2.02 3.33
N TYR A 209 7.46 2.19 3.49
CA TYR A 209 6.71 3.38 3.11
C TYR A 209 5.98 3.95 4.31
N SER A 210 5.70 5.25 4.26
CA SER A 210 4.71 5.89 5.13
C SER A 210 3.46 6.24 4.34
N LYS A 211 2.32 6.45 5.00
CA LYS A 211 1.11 6.93 4.31
C LYS A 211 1.30 8.34 3.77
N SER A 212 1.90 9.23 4.57
CA SER A 212 2.12 10.64 4.19
C SER A 212 3.58 11.08 4.37
N GLY A 213 3.82 12.39 4.24
CA GLY A 213 5.12 13.00 4.58
C GLY A 213 5.41 13.00 6.09
N ARG A 214 4.39 12.79 6.93
CA ARG A 214 4.53 12.59 8.39
C ARG A 214 4.61 11.10 8.67
N TYR A 215 5.47 10.70 9.61
CA TYR A 215 5.60 9.30 10.01
C TYR A 215 6.24 9.13 11.38
N THR A 216 5.85 8.08 12.09
CA THR A 216 6.48 7.65 13.34
C THR A 216 7.82 6.96 13.07
N PHE A 217 8.89 7.47 13.71
CA PHE A 217 10.20 6.83 13.70
C PHE A 217 10.96 6.99 15.03
N ASN A 218 10.93 5.96 15.86
CA ASN A 218 11.55 5.93 17.19
C ASN A 218 12.99 5.44 17.11
N VAL A 219 13.88 6.28 16.57
CA VAL A 219 15.29 5.94 16.36
C VAL A 219 15.98 5.45 17.63
N ASP A 220 15.69 6.08 18.77
CA ASP A 220 16.35 5.80 20.05
C ASP A 220 16.04 4.38 20.56
N ASP A 221 14.84 3.85 20.27
CA ASP A 221 14.40 2.51 20.65
C ASP A 221 15.06 1.40 19.82
N VAL A 222 15.68 1.75 18.69
CA VAL A 222 16.33 0.80 17.76
C VAL A 222 17.82 1.07 17.59
N ARG A 223 18.42 1.90 18.45
CA ARG A 223 19.86 2.14 18.45
C ARG A 223 20.65 0.88 18.73
N ILE A 224 21.81 0.78 18.09
CA ILE A 224 22.75 -0.31 18.31
C ILE A 224 23.79 0.18 19.31
N PRO A 225 23.98 -0.50 20.46
CA PRO A 225 25.02 -0.14 21.42
C PRO A 225 26.39 -0.07 20.76
N TYR A 226 27.19 0.93 21.16
CA TYR A 226 28.56 1.05 20.69
C TYR A 226 29.42 -0.12 21.19
N SER A 227 30.47 -0.46 20.42
CA SER A 227 31.50 -1.35 20.93
C SER A 227 32.27 -0.66 22.07
N PRO A 228 32.83 -1.44 23.03
CA PRO A 228 33.66 -0.90 24.11
C PRO A 228 34.82 -0.02 23.61
N ASP A 229 35.35 -0.32 22.42
CA ASP A 229 36.46 0.43 21.80
C ASP A 229 36.07 1.85 21.40
N VAL A 230 34.81 2.06 20.99
CA VAL A 230 34.30 3.40 20.65
C VAL A 230 34.07 4.22 21.91
N LEU A 231 33.56 3.61 22.98
CA LEU A 231 33.32 4.26 24.27
C LEU A 231 34.61 4.59 25.03
N SER A 232 35.69 3.83 24.80
CA SER A 232 37.01 4.06 25.41
C SER A 232 37.89 5.04 24.63
N SER A 233 37.49 5.41 23.41
CA SER A 233 38.23 6.38 22.59
C SER A 233 38.03 7.82 23.10
N ASP A 234 39.14 8.55 23.28
CA ASP A 234 39.13 9.95 23.70
C ASP A 234 38.24 10.78 22.74
N THR A 235 37.13 11.29 23.30
CA THR A 235 36.10 12.04 22.55
C THR A 235 36.63 13.36 21.97
N SER A 236 37.86 13.77 22.35
CA SER A 236 38.59 14.90 21.76
C SER A 236 38.85 14.76 20.25
N ARG A 237 38.84 13.53 19.69
CA ARG A 237 38.98 13.30 18.23
C ARG A 237 37.78 13.77 17.40
N TYR A 238 36.65 14.06 18.06
CA TYR A 238 35.43 14.52 17.43
C TYR A 238 35.15 15.99 17.69
N ASP A 239 36.17 16.83 17.91
CA ASP A 239 35.91 18.25 18.18
C ASP A 239 35.84 19.06 16.87
N LYS A 240 36.70 18.78 15.89
CA LYS A 240 36.69 19.46 14.57
C LYS A 240 37.24 18.54 13.47
N SER A 241 36.45 18.31 12.41
CA SER A 241 37.00 17.76 11.16
C SER A 241 37.16 18.89 10.15
N TYR A 242 38.37 19.04 9.61
CA TYR A 242 38.66 19.98 8.52
C TYR A 242 38.56 19.22 7.20
N ARG A 243 37.41 19.31 6.54
CA ARG A 243 37.24 18.88 5.15
C ARG A 243 36.85 20.11 4.32
N SER A 244 37.59 20.33 3.23
CA SER A 244 37.24 21.30 2.18
C SER A 244 36.86 22.70 2.70
N ASN A 245 37.73 23.33 3.51
CA ASN A 245 37.54 24.68 4.07
C ASN A 245 36.25 24.89 4.90
N LYS A 246 35.55 23.83 5.29
CA LYS A 246 34.41 23.88 6.22
C LYS A 246 34.77 23.22 7.54
N VAL A 247 34.47 23.92 8.63
CA VAL A 247 34.54 23.38 9.98
C VAL A 247 33.23 22.66 10.24
N TYR A 248 33.28 21.34 10.36
CA TYR A 248 32.15 20.56 10.84
C TYR A 248 32.26 20.44 12.36
N SER A 249 31.20 20.80 13.09
CA SER A 249 31.07 20.45 14.51
C SER A 249 31.27 18.95 14.62
N GLY A 250 32.27 18.50 15.37
CA GLY A 250 32.56 17.08 15.33
C GLY A 250 31.48 16.25 16.03
N TYR A 251 31.44 14.99 15.62
CA TYR A 251 30.38 14.05 15.92
C TYR A 251 30.43 13.57 17.36
N ARG A 252 29.46 13.93 18.20
CA ARG A 252 29.33 13.34 19.54
C ARG A 252 28.53 12.04 19.45
N PRO A 253 29.10 10.88 19.85
CA PRO A 253 28.34 9.64 19.99
C PRO A 253 27.13 9.85 20.91
N ASN A 254 25.98 9.26 20.57
CA ASN A 254 24.78 9.34 21.40
C ASN A 254 24.84 8.26 22.50
N ASP A 255 24.54 8.60 23.74
CA ASP A 255 24.67 7.69 24.88
C ASP A 255 23.85 6.39 24.74
N LEU A 256 22.75 6.42 23.98
CA LEU A 256 21.89 5.27 23.71
C LEU A 256 22.42 4.35 22.59
N GLY A 257 23.45 4.78 21.85
CA GLY A 257 24.10 4.02 20.79
C GLY A 257 24.04 4.66 19.40
N LYS A 258 24.56 3.95 18.40
CA LYS A 258 24.53 4.41 17.01
C LYS A 258 23.16 4.20 16.39
N HIS A 259 22.82 5.06 15.44
CA HIS A 259 21.68 4.84 14.54
C HIS A 259 21.89 3.49 13.82
N PRO A 260 20.86 2.61 13.75
CA PRO A 260 20.98 1.38 12.99
C PRO A 260 21.15 1.66 11.50
N GLU A 261 21.90 0.80 10.82
CA GLU A 261 21.96 0.79 9.37
C GLU A 261 20.67 0.26 8.73
N ASP A 262 20.53 0.45 7.42
CA ASP A 262 19.48 -0.13 6.59
C ASP A 262 19.79 -1.56 6.13
N TRP A 263 20.99 -2.08 6.42
CA TRP A 263 21.33 -3.50 6.25
C TRP A 263 21.34 -4.20 7.61
N TRP A 264 20.42 -5.15 7.82
CA TRP A 264 20.19 -5.77 9.13
C TRP A 264 20.81 -7.15 9.20
N PRO A 265 21.86 -7.38 10.02
CA PRO A 265 22.53 -8.67 10.12
C PRO A 265 21.83 -9.62 11.11
N ILE A 266 20.55 -9.94 10.86
CA ILE A 266 19.74 -10.82 11.72
C ILE A 266 19.72 -12.24 11.13
N GLN A 267 19.98 -13.28 11.92
CA GLN A 267 19.94 -14.65 11.39
C GLN A 267 18.50 -15.18 11.30
N PRO A 268 18.12 -15.89 10.23
CA PRO A 268 16.85 -16.60 10.17
C PRO A 268 16.84 -17.77 11.14
N LEU A 269 15.65 -18.27 11.48
CA LEU A 269 15.50 -19.44 12.35
C LEU A 269 16.05 -20.69 11.68
N MET A 270 16.99 -21.35 12.36
CA MET A 270 17.57 -22.60 11.89
C MET A 270 16.64 -23.78 12.21
N PRO A 271 16.70 -24.90 11.46
CA PRO A 271 15.95 -26.12 11.80
C PRO A 271 16.23 -26.66 13.20
N SER A 272 17.41 -26.37 13.75
CA SER A 272 17.79 -26.77 15.11
C SER A 272 17.29 -25.83 16.20
N ASP A 273 16.67 -24.70 15.86
CA ASP A 273 16.09 -23.79 16.87
C ASP A 273 14.87 -24.46 17.50
N LYS A 274 14.93 -24.68 18.81
CA LYS A 274 13.85 -25.30 19.60
C LYS A 274 13.10 -24.28 20.46
N THR A 275 13.51 -23.01 20.42
CA THR A 275 13.00 -21.95 21.30
C THR A 275 11.92 -21.14 20.63
N GLU A 276 12.10 -20.78 19.35
CA GLU A 276 11.15 -19.94 18.61
C GLU A 276 10.44 -20.70 17.48
N ARG A 277 11.10 -21.69 16.88
CA ARG A 277 10.59 -22.39 15.69
C ARG A 277 9.32 -23.19 15.99
N THR A 278 8.28 -22.94 15.20
CA THR A 278 7.01 -23.68 15.28
C THR A 278 6.89 -24.78 14.23
N GLY A 279 7.76 -24.75 13.21
CA GLY A 279 7.71 -25.62 12.02
C GLY A 279 6.96 -25.04 10.84
N TYR A 280 6.52 -23.78 10.93
CA TYR A 280 5.99 -23.04 9.78
C TYR A 280 7.12 -22.78 8.76
N PRO A 281 6.91 -23.03 7.45
CA PRO A 281 8.00 -23.19 6.48
C PRO A 281 8.83 -21.91 6.26
N THR A 282 8.21 -20.75 6.43
CA THR A 282 8.80 -19.44 6.15
C THR A 282 8.85 -18.55 7.38
N GLN A 283 8.76 -19.13 8.59
CA GLN A 283 8.74 -18.38 9.84
C GLN A 283 9.90 -17.39 9.93
N LYS A 284 9.56 -16.13 10.20
CA LYS A 284 10.52 -15.06 10.42
C LYS A 284 10.92 -14.97 11.89
N PRO A 285 12.18 -14.62 12.20
CA PRO A 285 12.65 -14.48 13.57
C PRO A 285 12.00 -13.29 14.24
N LEU A 286 11.67 -13.42 15.52
CA LEU A 286 10.96 -12.41 16.29
C LEU A 286 11.73 -11.09 16.36
N THR A 287 13.05 -11.17 16.53
CA THR A 287 13.96 -10.01 16.58
C THR A 287 13.88 -9.10 15.34
N LEU A 288 13.51 -9.65 14.17
CA LEU A 288 13.33 -8.87 12.96
C LEU A 288 12.09 -7.96 13.08
N TYR A 289 10.96 -8.53 13.50
CA TYR A 289 9.70 -7.79 13.62
C TYR A 289 9.62 -6.95 14.89
N GLU A 290 10.28 -7.33 15.99
CA GLU A 290 10.44 -6.47 17.16
C GLU A 290 11.12 -5.14 16.78
N ARG A 291 12.15 -5.18 15.93
CA ARG A 291 12.80 -3.96 15.43
C ARG A 291 11.87 -3.10 14.58
N VAL A 292 11.07 -3.72 13.71
CA VAL A 292 10.07 -3.01 12.89
C VAL A 292 9.03 -2.31 13.76
N VAL A 293 8.46 -3.05 14.72
CA VAL A 293 7.45 -2.53 15.66
C VAL A 293 8.02 -1.39 16.52
N LEU A 294 9.21 -1.56 17.10
CA LEU A 294 9.86 -0.50 17.87
C LEU A 294 10.11 0.75 17.03
N ALA A 295 10.62 0.57 15.80
CA ALA A 295 10.99 1.70 14.95
C ALA A 295 9.79 2.55 14.53
N SER A 296 8.61 1.98 14.27
CA SER A 296 7.52 2.69 13.60
C SER A 296 6.15 2.58 14.27
N SER A 297 6.13 2.30 15.58
CA SER A 297 4.92 2.39 16.41
C SER A 297 5.29 2.77 17.85
N ASN A 298 4.33 3.28 18.61
CA ASN A 298 4.41 3.59 20.03
C ASN A 298 3.64 2.55 20.86
N PRO A 299 3.91 2.41 22.17
CA PRO A 299 3.06 1.59 23.04
C PRO A 299 1.58 2.00 22.93
N GLY A 300 0.68 1.02 22.81
CA GLY A 300 -0.75 1.22 22.61
C GLY A 300 -1.19 1.32 21.14
N ASP A 301 -0.28 1.62 20.20
CA ASP A 301 -0.58 1.67 18.77
C ASP A 301 -1.00 0.28 18.25
N LEU A 302 -1.75 0.26 17.15
CA LEU A 302 -2.21 -0.94 16.48
C LEU A 302 -1.27 -1.38 15.36
N VAL A 303 -0.81 -2.63 15.47
CA VAL A 303 -0.02 -3.32 14.45
C VAL A 303 -0.88 -4.33 13.70
N LEU A 304 -0.94 -4.24 12.38
CA LEU A 304 -1.63 -5.19 11.52
C LEU A 304 -0.63 -6.07 10.75
N ASP A 305 -0.91 -7.37 10.74
CA ASP A 305 -0.29 -8.33 9.82
C ASP A 305 -1.36 -9.09 9.02
N PRO A 306 -1.57 -8.72 7.74
CA PRO A 306 -2.58 -9.35 6.90
C PRO A 306 -2.13 -10.70 6.30
N PHE A 307 -0.92 -11.16 6.60
CA PHE A 307 -0.39 -12.48 6.24
C PHE A 307 0.31 -13.11 7.45
N ALA A 308 -0.42 -13.16 8.57
CA ALA A 308 0.14 -13.44 9.89
C ALA A 308 0.89 -14.78 9.94
N GLY A 309 0.47 -15.80 9.19
CA GLY A 309 1.10 -17.11 9.10
C GLY A 309 1.28 -17.73 10.47
N CYS A 310 2.53 -17.74 10.92
CA CYS A 310 2.92 -18.23 12.24
C CYS A 310 2.72 -17.21 13.39
N ALA A 311 2.19 -16.04 13.10
CA ALA A 311 1.96 -14.89 13.99
C ALA A 311 3.22 -14.26 14.60
N THR A 312 4.34 -14.19 13.87
CA THR A 312 5.53 -13.49 14.39
C THR A 312 5.26 -12.02 14.69
N THR A 313 4.53 -11.31 13.82
CA THR A 313 4.20 -9.88 14.01
C THR A 313 3.25 -9.64 15.19
N PRO A 314 2.10 -10.34 15.32
CA PRO A 314 1.27 -10.28 16.54
C PRO A 314 2.04 -10.51 17.84
N ILE A 315 2.91 -11.52 17.88
CA ILE A 315 3.70 -11.83 19.09
C ILE A 315 4.70 -10.70 19.40
N ALA A 316 5.34 -10.11 18.38
CA ALA A 316 6.22 -8.96 18.57
C ALA A 316 5.46 -7.75 19.11
N ALA A 317 4.29 -7.45 18.54
CA ALA A 317 3.43 -6.35 18.97
C ALA A 317 2.99 -6.50 20.43
N GLU A 318 2.45 -7.67 20.80
CA GLU A 318 1.99 -7.94 22.17
C GLU A 318 3.12 -7.81 23.20
N ARG A 319 4.31 -8.37 22.90
CA ARG A 319 5.50 -8.28 23.79
C ARG A 319 5.98 -6.85 24.00
N LEU A 320 5.78 -6.00 23.00
CA LEU A 320 6.16 -4.60 23.03
C LEU A 320 5.03 -3.69 23.54
N GLY A 321 3.90 -4.25 23.98
CA GLY A 321 2.77 -3.47 24.50
C GLY A 321 2.03 -2.68 23.42
N ARG A 322 1.98 -3.20 22.19
CA ARG A 322 1.13 -2.70 21.10
C ARG A 322 -0.13 -3.56 21.00
N GLN A 323 -1.19 -2.96 20.49
CA GLN A 323 -2.36 -3.69 20.04
C GLN A 323 -2.05 -4.39 18.71
N TRP A 324 -2.76 -5.46 18.40
CA TRP A 324 -2.56 -6.15 17.12
C TRP A 324 -3.83 -6.76 16.55
N VAL A 325 -3.82 -6.88 15.22
CA VAL A 325 -4.76 -7.69 14.45
C VAL A 325 -3.96 -8.53 13.45
N GLY A 326 -4.37 -9.77 13.25
CA GLY A 326 -3.76 -10.69 12.29
C GLY A 326 -4.80 -11.26 11.32
N MET A 327 -4.36 -11.67 10.13
CA MET A 327 -5.19 -12.39 9.17
C MET A 327 -4.39 -13.55 8.57
N ASP A 328 -5.01 -14.72 8.42
CA ASP A 328 -4.40 -15.83 7.68
C ASP A 328 -5.45 -16.75 7.04
N ILE A 329 -5.07 -17.40 5.94
CA ILE A 329 -5.94 -18.34 5.22
C ILE A 329 -5.85 -19.77 5.79
N TRP A 330 -4.83 -20.06 6.61
CA TRP A 330 -4.66 -21.36 7.23
C TRP A 330 -5.49 -21.46 8.52
N ASP A 331 -6.44 -22.40 8.53
CA ASP A 331 -7.36 -22.65 9.65
C ASP A 331 -6.65 -22.94 10.99
N GLY A 332 -5.45 -23.51 10.95
CA GLY A 332 -4.65 -23.77 12.16
C GLY A 332 -3.91 -22.54 12.74
N ALA A 333 -3.97 -21.38 12.07
CA ALA A 333 -3.25 -20.18 12.50
C ALA A 333 -3.65 -19.76 13.91
N HIS A 334 -4.93 -19.88 14.24
CA HIS A 334 -5.49 -19.57 15.56
C HIS A 334 -4.85 -20.38 16.70
N GLU A 335 -4.81 -21.71 16.57
CA GLU A 335 -4.20 -22.59 17.57
C GLU A 335 -2.71 -22.26 17.73
N GLN A 336 -2.05 -21.94 16.63
CA GLN A 336 -0.64 -21.55 16.64
C GLN A 336 -0.42 -20.22 17.37
N VAL A 337 -1.27 -19.21 17.15
CA VAL A 337 -1.21 -17.92 17.85
C VAL A 337 -1.40 -18.10 19.35
N ILE A 338 -2.47 -18.80 19.76
CA ILE A 338 -2.75 -19.06 21.18
C ILE A 338 -1.57 -19.75 21.84
N LYS A 339 -1.03 -20.80 21.22
CA LYS A 339 0.09 -21.53 21.80
C LYS A 339 1.35 -20.67 21.89
N ARG A 340 1.67 -19.89 20.85
CA ARG A 340 2.82 -18.97 20.89
C ARG A 340 2.66 -17.90 21.98
N LEU A 341 1.46 -17.37 22.18
CA LEU A 341 1.19 -16.43 23.28
C LEU A 341 1.37 -17.11 24.64
N ALA A 342 0.83 -18.31 24.82
CA ALA A 342 0.99 -19.09 26.05
C ALA A 342 2.46 -19.42 26.36
N ASP A 343 3.25 -19.84 25.36
CA ASP A 343 4.68 -20.15 25.52
C ASP A 343 5.50 -18.89 25.88
N ASN A 344 5.01 -17.70 25.50
CA ASN A 344 5.64 -16.41 25.79
C ASN A 344 5.00 -15.68 26.98
N ARG A 345 4.12 -16.31 27.76
CA ARG A 345 3.34 -15.70 28.85
C ARG A 345 4.15 -14.82 29.82
N GLN A 346 5.41 -15.20 30.10
CA GLN A 346 6.29 -14.43 31.00
C GLN A 346 6.77 -13.09 30.44
N LEU A 347 6.62 -12.89 29.13
CA LEU A 347 7.08 -11.72 28.39
C LEU A 347 5.91 -10.81 27.97
N LEU A 348 4.67 -11.22 28.24
CA LEU A 348 3.47 -10.44 27.91
C LEU A 348 3.09 -9.53 29.08
N ALA A 349 2.54 -8.37 28.76
CA ALA A 349 1.97 -7.46 29.75
C ALA A 349 0.72 -8.06 30.42
N ASP A 350 -0.07 -8.80 29.65
CA ASP A 350 -1.22 -9.61 30.09
C ASP A 350 -0.85 -11.09 30.03
N PRO A 351 -0.87 -11.83 31.15
CA PRO A 351 -0.48 -13.24 31.16
C PRO A 351 -1.50 -14.16 30.50
N ASP A 352 -2.76 -13.75 30.28
CA ASP A 352 -3.75 -14.61 29.63
C ASP A 352 -4.62 -13.82 28.65
N PRO A 353 -4.01 -13.33 27.55
CA PRO A 353 -4.71 -12.48 26.61
C PRO A 353 -5.81 -13.27 25.91
N GLN A 354 -7.06 -12.81 26.02
CA GLN A 354 -8.15 -13.34 25.20
C GLN A 354 -7.91 -12.96 23.74
N VAL A 355 -7.78 -13.98 22.89
CA VAL A 355 -7.66 -13.85 21.43
C VAL A 355 -9.04 -14.07 20.83
N ILE A 356 -9.47 -13.16 19.97
CA ILE A 356 -10.73 -13.27 19.24
C ILE A 356 -10.42 -13.97 17.93
N TYR A 357 -11.16 -15.03 17.63
CA TYR A 357 -11.10 -15.73 16.35
C TYR A 357 -12.41 -15.57 15.61
N THR A 358 -12.33 -15.09 14.37
CA THR A 358 -13.54 -14.87 13.56
C THR A 358 -13.26 -15.05 12.08
N THR A 359 -14.28 -15.49 11.34
CA THR A 359 -14.29 -15.53 9.87
C THR A 359 -15.17 -14.41 9.29
N ALA A 360 -15.88 -13.66 10.15
CA ALA A 360 -16.76 -12.58 9.74
C ALA A 360 -15.95 -11.29 9.56
N PRO A 361 -16.00 -10.64 8.39
CA PRO A 361 -15.38 -9.33 8.23
C PRO A 361 -16.09 -8.26 9.06
N PRO A 362 -15.35 -7.25 9.56
CA PRO A 362 -15.98 -6.10 10.19
C PRO A 362 -16.83 -5.32 9.18
N GLU A 363 -17.87 -4.65 9.66
CA GLU A 363 -18.73 -3.82 8.81
C GLU A 363 -18.18 -2.40 8.77
N ARG A 364 -17.76 -1.94 7.58
CA ARG A 364 -17.19 -0.61 7.39
C ARG A 364 -18.25 0.46 7.64
N THR A 365 -17.92 1.43 8.48
CA THR A 365 -18.87 2.48 8.94
C THR A 365 -18.44 3.89 8.54
N ASP A 366 -17.23 4.05 8.01
CA ASP A 366 -16.65 5.33 7.59
C ASP A 366 -16.69 5.54 6.06
N GLU A 367 -17.62 4.87 5.36
CA GLU A 367 -17.73 4.99 3.90
C GLU A 367 -18.03 6.43 3.45
N ASP A 368 -18.61 7.26 4.33
CA ASP A 368 -19.01 8.66 4.06
C ASP A 368 -18.04 9.73 4.64
N ASP A 369 -16.97 9.35 5.36
CA ASP A 369 -16.04 10.30 6.00
C ASP A 369 -14.84 10.57 5.06
N ASP A 370 -14.79 11.77 4.48
CA ASP A 370 -13.72 12.28 3.61
C ASP A 370 -12.39 12.37 4.41
N GLY A 371 -11.70 11.24 4.59
CA GLY A 371 -10.33 11.21 5.12
C GLY A 371 -9.37 12.09 4.29
N PRO A 372 -8.25 12.56 4.87
CA PRO A 372 -7.40 13.57 4.23
C PRO A 372 -6.81 13.07 2.89
N ASP A 373 -7.27 13.71 1.81
CA ASP A 373 -6.73 13.70 0.43
C ASP A 373 -6.14 12.37 -0.09
N VAL A 374 -6.92 11.29 0.03
CA VAL A 374 -6.90 10.20 -0.95
C VAL A 374 -8.06 10.50 -1.91
N PRO A 375 -7.86 10.54 -3.24
CA PRO A 375 -8.99 10.72 -4.16
C PRO A 375 -10.08 9.71 -3.82
N ASP A 376 -11.27 10.25 -3.54
CA ASP A 376 -12.53 9.59 -3.20
C ASP A 376 -12.61 8.15 -3.75
N LEU A 377 -12.24 7.18 -2.91
CA LEU A 377 -12.54 5.75 -3.05
C LEU A 377 -13.57 5.33 -2.01
N ALA A 378 -14.44 6.26 -1.63
CA ALA A 378 -15.68 5.89 -1.01
C ALA A 378 -16.43 4.99 -1.99
N LEU A 379 -16.98 3.90 -1.48
CA LEU A 379 -18.30 3.52 -1.93
C LEU A 379 -19.19 4.71 -1.57
N ARG A 380 -19.32 5.69 -2.47
CA ARG A 380 -20.50 6.55 -2.50
C ARG A 380 -21.69 5.59 -2.36
N PRO A 381 -22.67 5.84 -1.47
CA PRO A 381 -23.84 4.98 -1.32
C PRO A 381 -24.34 4.68 -2.70
N ARG A 382 -24.24 3.40 -3.13
CA ARG A 382 -24.26 2.97 -4.53
C ARG A 382 -25.13 3.95 -5.30
N ARG A 383 -24.52 4.98 -5.92
CA ARG A 383 -25.25 5.73 -6.91
C ARG A 383 -25.52 4.61 -7.88
N VAL A 384 -26.79 4.21 -7.99
CA VAL A 384 -27.18 3.26 -9.01
C VAL A 384 -26.82 4.03 -10.26
N LYS A 385 -25.59 3.78 -10.75
CA LYS A 385 -25.02 4.48 -11.89
C LYS A 385 -26.11 4.30 -12.92
N GLU A 386 -26.74 5.38 -13.32
CA GLU A 386 -27.85 5.31 -14.27
C GLU A 386 -27.27 4.58 -15.50
N ARG A 387 -28.10 3.86 -16.28
CA ARG A 387 -27.54 2.92 -17.27
C ARG A 387 -26.53 3.59 -18.23
N TRP A 388 -26.70 4.89 -18.50
CA TRP A 388 -25.78 5.71 -19.29
C TRP A 388 -24.39 5.93 -18.65
N GLU A 389 -24.27 5.84 -17.32
CA GLU A 389 -22.99 5.91 -16.59
C GLU A 389 -22.23 4.58 -16.59
N ARG A 390 -22.88 3.49 -17.04
CA ARG A 390 -22.31 2.14 -17.14
C ARG A 390 -22.02 1.70 -18.56
N LEU A 391 -22.20 2.59 -19.54
CA LEU A 391 -21.90 2.27 -20.94
C LEU A 391 -20.43 1.89 -21.07
N SER A 392 -20.18 0.77 -21.72
CA SER A 392 -18.86 0.34 -22.10
C SER A 392 -18.23 1.33 -23.09
N HIS A 393 -16.91 1.28 -23.21
CA HIS A 393 -16.18 2.07 -24.21
C HIS A 393 -16.73 1.85 -25.63
N ALA A 394 -17.09 0.61 -25.96
CA ALA A 394 -17.65 0.25 -27.25
C ALA A 394 -19.02 0.92 -27.48
N GLU A 395 -19.93 0.86 -26.51
CA GLU A 395 -21.25 1.49 -26.60
C GLU A 395 -21.15 3.02 -26.70
N MET A 396 -20.31 3.65 -25.86
CA MET A 396 -20.09 5.11 -25.95
C MET A 396 -19.52 5.51 -27.31
N ARG A 397 -18.60 4.70 -27.84
CA ARG A 397 -17.99 4.94 -29.14
C ARG A 397 -19.03 4.83 -30.25
N GLU A 398 -19.87 3.80 -30.24
CA GLU A 398 -20.93 3.60 -31.23
C GLU A 398 -21.91 4.78 -31.26
N ILE A 399 -22.45 5.16 -30.09
CA ILE A 399 -23.38 6.30 -29.96
C ILE A 399 -22.76 7.60 -30.47
N LEU A 400 -21.49 7.85 -30.13
CA LEU A 400 -20.81 9.07 -30.55
C LEU A 400 -20.37 9.03 -32.02
N THR A 401 -20.08 7.85 -32.58
CA THR A 401 -19.82 7.66 -34.01
C THR A 401 -21.06 8.05 -34.80
N GLU A 402 -22.24 7.56 -34.42
CA GLU A 402 -23.51 7.92 -35.05
C GLU A 402 -23.79 9.42 -34.92
N ALA A 403 -23.58 9.99 -33.73
CA ALA A 403 -23.82 11.41 -33.48
C ALA A 403 -22.89 12.34 -34.29
N GLN A 404 -21.62 11.94 -34.43
CA GLN A 404 -20.61 12.73 -35.15
C GLN A 404 -20.50 12.36 -36.63
N ALA A 405 -21.39 11.49 -37.14
CA ALA A 405 -21.41 11.10 -38.54
C ALA A 405 -21.78 12.27 -39.47
N ASN A 406 -21.13 12.29 -40.64
CA ASN A 406 -21.48 13.09 -41.80
C ASN A 406 -21.41 12.19 -43.04
N GLY A 407 -22.53 11.54 -43.36
CA GLY A 407 -22.56 10.48 -44.37
C GLY A 407 -21.74 9.26 -43.92
N PRO A 408 -20.82 8.72 -44.75
CA PRO A 408 -20.01 7.55 -44.40
C PRO A 408 -18.78 7.87 -43.52
N LEU A 409 -18.57 9.14 -43.15
CA LEU A 409 -17.42 9.61 -42.39
C LEU A 409 -17.87 10.16 -41.03
N VAL A 410 -16.91 10.29 -40.12
CA VAL A 410 -17.09 10.85 -38.78
C VAL A 410 -16.27 12.14 -38.68
N VAL A 411 -16.89 13.19 -38.15
CA VAL A 411 -16.27 14.50 -38.00
C VAL A 411 -15.52 14.57 -36.67
N CYS A 412 -14.23 14.93 -36.72
CA CYS A 412 -13.42 15.20 -35.53
C CYS A 412 -13.89 16.48 -34.84
N ALA A 413 -14.24 16.39 -33.56
CA ALA A 413 -14.68 17.55 -32.78
C ALA A 413 -13.56 18.55 -32.44
N GLY A 414 -12.29 18.15 -32.60
CA GLY A 414 -11.13 19.01 -32.34
C GLY A 414 -10.70 19.88 -33.52
N CYS A 415 -10.79 19.37 -34.75
CA CYS A 415 -10.32 20.07 -35.95
C CYS A 415 -11.37 20.19 -37.07
N GLY A 416 -12.48 19.46 -36.99
CA GLY A 416 -13.55 19.47 -38.01
C GLY A 416 -13.25 18.64 -39.25
N PHE A 417 -12.17 17.84 -39.22
CA PHE A 417 -11.80 16.96 -40.33
C PHE A 417 -12.67 15.69 -40.35
N GLU A 418 -12.98 15.20 -41.54
CA GLU A 418 -13.86 14.05 -41.77
C GLU A 418 -13.03 12.79 -42.04
N LEU A 419 -13.22 11.75 -41.23
CA LEU A 419 -12.44 10.50 -41.31
C LEU A 419 -13.33 9.27 -41.21
N PRO A 420 -12.91 8.14 -41.80
CA PRO A 420 -13.49 6.84 -41.46
C PRO A 420 -13.40 6.57 -39.95
N GLU A 421 -14.42 5.92 -39.39
CA GLU A 421 -14.52 5.62 -37.95
C GLU A 421 -13.25 5.01 -37.36
N ARG A 422 -12.57 4.12 -38.09
CA ARG A 422 -11.34 3.45 -37.62
C ARG A 422 -10.18 4.40 -37.25
N TYR A 423 -10.22 5.66 -37.68
CA TYR A 423 -9.21 6.68 -37.36
C TYR A 423 -9.66 7.64 -36.25
N MET A 424 -10.83 7.39 -35.69
CA MET A 424 -11.38 8.15 -34.57
C MET A 424 -11.02 7.47 -33.26
N GLU A 425 -10.75 8.27 -32.25
CA GLU A 425 -10.38 7.84 -30.91
C GLU A 425 -11.33 8.52 -29.92
N LEU A 426 -11.78 7.76 -28.93
CA LEU A 426 -12.66 8.25 -27.88
C LEU A 426 -11.81 8.92 -26.79
N ASP A 427 -12.13 10.15 -26.44
CA ASP A 427 -11.39 10.92 -25.45
C ASP A 427 -12.33 11.76 -24.56
N HIS A 428 -11.81 12.27 -23.45
CA HIS A 428 -12.54 13.13 -22.53
C HIS A 428 -12.67 14.57 -23.05
N ARG A 429 -13.78 15.27 -22.79
CA ARG A 429 -13.88 16.70 -23.10
C ARG A 429 -13.11 17.54 -22.08
N GLU A 430 -13.31 17.23 -20.81
CA GLU A 430 -12.51 17.72 -19.68
C GLU A 430 -11.53 16.61 -19.29
N PRO A 431 -10.22 16.87 -19.25
CA PRO A 431 -9.23 15.84 -18.96
C PRO A 431 -9.37 15.37 -17.50
N ARG A 432 -8.93 14.14 -17.22
CA ARG A 432 -9.06 13.53 -15.89
C ARG A 432 -8.40 14.34 -14.77
N LYS A 433 -7.25 14.98 -15.06
CA LYS A 433 -6.55 15.85 -14.09
C LYS A 433 -7.36 17.06 -13.62
N ASP A 434 -8.37 17.46 -14.41
CA ASP A 434 -9.24 18.61 -14.13
C ASP A 434 -10.63 18.12 -13.62
N GLY A 435 -10.76 16.86 -13.20
CA GLY A 435 -12.01 16.30 -12.67
C GLY A 435 -12.90 15.60 -13.70
N GLY A 436 -12.44 15.39 -14.93
CA GLY A 436 -13.23 14.78 -15.99
C GLY A 436 -13.58 13.31 -15.77
N GLU A 437 -14.87 13.00 -15.59
CA GLU A 437 -15.38 11.64 -15.35
C GLU A 437 -15.42 10.72 -16.59
N ASN A 438 -15.58 9.41 -16.36
CA ASN A 438 -15.68 8.36 -17.38
C ASN A 438 -17.12 8.09 -17.86
N VAL A 439 -17.88 9.14 -18.18
CA VAL A 439 -19.28 9.05 -18.63
C VAL A 439 -19.47 9.61 -20.04
N ILE A 440 -20.48 9.14 -20.77
CA ILE A 440 -20.72 9.53 -22.17
C ILE A 440 -20.85 11.05 -22.36
N THR A 441 -21.37 11.77 -21.35
CA THR A 441 -21.51 13.24 -21.35
C THR A 441 -20.17 13.97 -21.37
N ASN A 442 -19.11 13.37 -20.82
CA ASN A 442 -17.74 13.88 -20.88
C ASN A 442 -16.92 13.20 -21.99
N ARG A 443 -17.54 12.49 -22.94
CA ARG A 443 -16.83 11.83 -24.04
C ARG A 443 -17.03 12.53 -25.38
N ILE A 444 -16.04 12.37 -26.25
CA ILE A 444 -16.03 12.90 -27.61
C ILE A 444 -15.12 12.07 -28.52
N LEU A 445 -15.41 12.00 -29.82
CA LEU A 445 -14.50 11.43 -30.80
C LEU A 445 -13.57 12.50 -31.41
N LEU A 446 -12.28 12.17 -31.41
CA LEU A 446 -11.20 12.97 -31.99
C LEU A 446 -10.41 12.12 -33.00
N CYS A 447 -9.81 12.74 -34.01
CA CYS A 447 -8.82 12.05 -34.82
C CYS A 447 -7.54 11.78 -34.02
N GLY A 448 -6.77 10.75 -34.38
CA GLY A 448 -5.53 10.40 -33.67
C GLY A 448 -4.55 11.57 -33.43
N PRO A 449 -4.30 12.49 -34.38
CA PRO A 449 -3.49 13.69 -34.13
C PRO A 449 -4.09 14.63 -33.06
N CYS A 450 -5.39 14.87 -33.10
CA CYS A 450 -6.09 15.69 -32.10
C CYS A 450 -6.06 15.03 -30.72
N ASN A 451 -6.26 13.70 -30.65
CA ASN A 451 -6.21 12.97 -29.40
C ASN A 451 -4.81 13.03 -28.77
N ARG A 452 -3.75 12.78 -29.56
CA ARG A 452 -2.35 12.90 -29.08
C ARG A 452 -2.02 14.31 -28.59
N THR A 453 -2.47 15.33 -29.33
CA THR A 453 -2.22 16.73 -29.00
C THR A 453 -2.94 17.15 -27.72
N LYS A 454 -4.20 16.74 -27.56
CA LYS A 454 -4.99 17.04 -26.38
C LYS A 454 -4.44 16.33 -25.16
N SER A 455 -4.16 15.03 -25.29
CA SER A 455 -3.75 14.17 -24.18
C SER A 455 -4.65 14.37 -22.95
N ASN A 456 -4.12 14.09 -21.75
CA ASN A 456 -4.75 14.49 -20.49
C ASN A 456 -4.41 15.95 -20.10
N ASN A 457 -4.01 16.80 -21.05
CA ASN A 457 -3.46 18.12 -20.73
C ASN A 457 -4.36 19.29 -21.08
N LEU A 458 -5.19 19.17 -22.11
CA LEU A 458 -6.07 20.23 -22.60
C LEU A 458 -7.53 19.81 -22.47
N THR A 459 -8.41 20.78 -22.22
CA THR A 459 -9.85 20.64 -22.47
C THR A 459 -10.12 20.62 -23.97
N LEU A 460 -11.29 20.13 -24.40
CA LEU A 460 -11.71 20.21 -25.80
C LEU A 460 -11.64 21.64 -26.34
N SER A 461 -12.09 22.61 -25.55
CA SER A 461 -12.00 24.04 -25.90
C SER A 461 -10.54 24.52 -26.01
N GLY A 462 -9.66 24.01 -25.14
CA GLY A 462 -8.22 24.24 -25.20
C GLY A 462 -7.60 23.68 -26.48
N LEU A 463 -7.96 22.45 -26.86
CA LEU A 463 -7.54 21.82 -28.12
C LEU A 463 -8.01 22.61 -29.34
N VAL A 464 -9.28 23.03 -29.39
CA VAL A 464 -9.81 23.83 -30.51
C VAL A 464 -9.06 25.16 -30.63
N ARG A 465 -8.78 25.83 -29.51
CA ARG A 465 -7.99 27.07 -29.51
C ARG A 465 -6.56 26.83 -30.00
N TYR A 466 -5.94 25.74 -29.57
CA TYR A 466 -4.63 25.33 -30.04
C TYR A 466 -4.65 25.09 -31.56
N ASN A 467 -5.55 24.24 -32.05
CA ASN A 467 -5.66 23.95 -33.48
C ASN A 467 -5.91 25.20 -34.33
N ARG A 468 -6.71 26.15 -33.83
CA ARG A 468 -6.90 27.44 -34.50
C ARG A 468 -5.62 28.25 -34.58
N ARG A 469 -4.88 28.34 -33.47
CA ARG A 469 -3.64 29.12 -33.40
C ARG A 469 -2.56 28.53 -34.32
N GLU A 470 -2.46 27.21 -34.38
CA GLU A 470 -1.47 26.50 -35.19
C GLU A 470 -1.91 26.24 -36.65
N GLY A 471 -3.15 26.63 -37.02
CA GLY A 471 -3.68 26.42 -38.38
C GLY A 471 -4.10 24.98 -38.70
N TYR A 472 -4.33 24.14 -37.68
CA TYR A 472 -4.85 22.76 -37.81
C TYR A 472 -6.39 22.68 -37.79
N GLU A 473 -7.08 23.80 -37.54
CA GLU A 473 -8.55 23.88 -37.65
C GLU A 473 -8.95 23.83 -39.13
N VAL A 474 -9.59 22.74 -39.55
CA VAL A 474 -9.96 22.50 -40.96
C VAL A 474 -11.32 23.07 -41.27
N ASN A 475 -12.30 22.80 -40.40
CA ASN A 475 -13.64 23.34 -40.56
C ASN A 475 -14.28 23.58 -39.19
N ARG A 476 -14.31 24.85 -38.80
CA ARG A 476 -14.84 25.29 -37.51
C ARG A 476 -16.30 24.91 -37.30
N GLN A 477 -17.13 25.17 -38.31
CA GLN A 477 -18.56 24.93 -38.22
C GLN A 477 -18.85 23.44 -38.05
N LEU A 478 -18.12 22.59 -38.77
CA LEU A 478 -18.22 21.14 -38.61
C LEU A 478 -17.71 20.66 -37.25
N ALA A 479 -16.59 21.20 -36.75
CA ALA A 479 -16.08 20.85 -35.42
C ALA A 479 -17.07 21.23 -34.31
N GLU A 480 -17.62 22.45 -34.36
CA GLU A 480 -18.62 22.94 -33.42
C GLU A 480 -19.92 22.13 -33.51
N LEU A 481 -20.37 21.81 -34.73
CA LEU A 481 -21.54 20.98 -34.96
C LEU A 481 -21.35 19.56 -34.43
N ALA A 482 -20.21 18.92 -34.69
CA ALA A 482 -19.89 17.58 -34.20
C ALA A 482 -19.83 17.54 -32.67
N ALA A 483 -19.15 18.52 -32.06
CA ALA A 483 -19.09 18.66 -30.62
C ALA A 483 -20.48 18.88 -29.99
N SER A 484 -21.36 19.62 -30.67
CA SER A 484 -22.75 19.84 -30.27
C SER A 484 -23.58 18.58 -30.40
N LYS A 485 -23.60 17.94 -31.57
CA LYS A 485 -24.34 16.69 -31.80
C LYS A 485 -23.95 15.60 -30.81
N ALA A 486 -22.66 15.49 -30.50
CA ALA A 486 -22.17 14.57 -29.48
C ALA A 486 -22.65 14.92 -28.07
N ARG A 487 -22.78 16.22 -27.72
CA ARG A 487 -23.38 16.62 -26.43
C ARG A 487 -24.86 16.26 -26.40
N ASP A 488 -25.57 16.56 -27.49
CA ASP A 488 -27.00 16.31 -27.57
C ASP A 488 -27.30 14.81 -27.54
N ALA A 489 -26.48 13.99 -28.20
CA ALA A 489 -26.59 12.53 -28.16
C ALA A 489 -26.27 11.95 -26.78
N ALA A 490 -25.21 12.44 -26.13
CA ALA A 490 -24.88 12.02 -24.77
C ALA A 490 -25.96 12.45 -23.77
N GLN A 491 -26.55 13.63 -23.95
CA GLN A 491 -27.65 14.13 -23.12
C GLN A 491 -28.94 13.34 -23.37
N ARG A 492 -29.30 13.05 -24.62
CA ARG A 492 -30.43 12.14 -24.95
C ARG A 492 -30.24 10.77 -24.34
N CYS A 493 -29.05 10.18 -24.49
CA CYS A 493 -28.72 8.89 -23.92
C CYS A 493 -28.87 8.91 -22.39
N ARG A 494 -28.41 9.99 -21.74
CA ARG A 494 -28.65 10.22 -20.32
C ARG A 494 -30.14 10.30 -19.98
N ASP A 495 -30.91 11.10 -20.71
CA ASP A 495 -32.33 11.35 -20.44
C ASP A 495 -33.22 10.12 -20.73
N GLU A 496 -32.87 9.28 -21.71
CA GLU A 496 -33.59 8.04 -22.03
C GLU A 496 -33.28 6.90 -21.06
N MET A 497 -32.09 6.92 -20.45
CA MET A 497 -31.59 5.89 -19.55
C MET A 497 -31.67 6.27 -18.06
N ARG A 498 -32.25 7.43 -17.77
CA ARG A 498 -32.57 7.97 -16.45
C ARG A 498 -34.07 7.83 -16.21
#